data_AF-A0A963JNA9-F1
#
_entry.id   AF-A0A963JNA9-F1
#
_cell.length_a   1.000
_cell.length_b   1.000
_cell.length_c   1.000
_cell.angle_alpha   90.00
_cell.angle_beta   90.00
_cell.angle_gamma   90.00
#
_symmetry.space_group_name_H-M   'P 1'
#
loop_
_entity.id
_entity.type
_entity.pdbx_description
1 polymer ?
#
loop_
_entity_poly.entity_id
_entity_poly.type
_entity_poly.pdbx_seq_one_letter_code
_entity_poly.pdbx_strand_id
1 'polypeptide(L)'
;CPWGQKAFTHYLGTNQHNWRKYDATALIEDGYRTSAILVDQGLDDKFMSEQLHPEQLAQVCHNTGQKLTLRYHSGYDHSYYFISTFIADHLKHHRDVLGS
;
A
#
# COMPACT_ATOMS: atom_id res chain seq x y z
N CYS A 1 8.18 8.29 5.51
CA CYS A 1 7.26 7.64 6.48
C CYS A 1 7.86 7.56 7.89
N PRO A 2 7.69 8.60 8.73
CA PRO A 2 8.14 8.60 10.14
C PRO A 2 7.64 7.42 10.99
N TRP A 3 6.40 6.96 10.81
CA TRP A 3 5.86 5.82 11.57
C TRP A 3 6.66 4.53 11.34
N GLY A 4 6.91 4.20 10.08
CA GLY A 4 7.70 3.03 9.70
C GLY A 4 9.13 3.12 10.23
N GLN A 5 9.78 4.27 10.07
CA GLN A 5 11.15 4.48 10.57
C GLN A 5 11.25 4.30 12.08
N LYS A 6 10.32 4.88 12.85
CA LYS A 6 10.28 4.73 14.31
C LYS A 6 10.09 3.27 14.70
N ALA A 7 9.08 2.60 14.14
CA ALA A 7 8.79 1.20 14.45
C ALA A 7 9.96 0.27 14.07
N PHE A 8 10.49 0.40 12.86
CA PHE A 8 11.60 -0.45 12.38
C PHE A 8 12.88 -0.21 13.16
N THR A 9 13.19 1.03 13.55
CA THR A 9 14.35 1.29 14.41
C THR A 9 14.23 0.55 15.74
N HIS A 10 13.04 0.54 16.35
CA HIS A 10 12.80 -0.15 17.63
C HIS A 10 12.80 -1.67 17.51
N TYR A 11 12.22 -2.23 16.44
CA TYR A 11 12.05 -3.69 16.32
C TYR A 11 13.16 -4.40 15.55
N LEU A 12 13.75 -3.73 14.55
CA LEU A 12 14.70 -4.33 13.60
C LEU A 12 16.11 -3.73 13.73
N GLY A 13 16.28 -2.75 14.62
CA GLY A 13 17.53 -2.00 14.82
C GLY A 13 17.75 -0.92 13.76
N THR A 14 18.91 -0.26 13.85
CA THR A 14 19.25 0.90 13.01
C THR A 14 19.76 0.54 11.61
N ASN A 15 20.04 -0.74 11.34
CA ASN A 15 20.47 -1.18 10.02
C ASN A 15 19.27 -1.26 9.06
N GLN A 16 19.09 -0.23 8.24
CA GLN A 16 17.97 -0.13 7.30
C GLN A 16 17.94 -1.24 6.23
N HIS A 17 19.06 -1.92 5.97
CA HIS A 17 19.07 -3.08 5.08
C HIS A 17 18.12 -4.19 5.58
N ASN A 18 17.99 -4.36 6.90
CA ASN A 18 17.09 -5.33 7.51
C ASN A 18 15.61 -4.98 7.30
N TRP A 19 15.29 -3.71 7.04
CA TRP A 19 13.91 -3.21 6.93
C TRP A 19 13.28 -3.57 5.59
N ARG A 20 14.08 -3.75 4.53
CA ARG A 20 13.59 -4.03 3.16
C ARG A 20 12.62 -5.20 3.08
N LYS A 21 12.83 -6.23 3.91
CA LYS A 21 11.96 -7.42 3.99
C LYS A 21 10.54 -7.13 4.51
N TYR A 22 10.30 -5.93 5.04
CA TYR A 22 9.04 -5.50 5.65
C TYR A 22 8.45 -4.25 4.98
N ASP A 23 9.05 -3.79 3.89
CA ASP A 23 8.59 -2.63 3.12
C ASP A 23 7.99 -3.11 1.80
N ALA A 24 6.72 -2.81 1.55
CA ALA A 24 6.00 -3.29 0.37
C ALA A 24 6.61 -2.79 -0.94
N THR A 25 7.10 -1.55 -0.96
CA THR A 25 7.76 -0.97 -2.13
C THR A 25 9.10 -1.66 -2.36
N ALA A 26 9.92 -1.81 -1.31
CA ALA A 26 11.21 -2.48 -1.41
C ALA A 26 11.09 -3.96 -1.81
N LEU A 27 10.07 -4.67 -1.33
CA LEU A 27 9.80 -6.06 -1.74
C LEU A 27 9.56 -6.16 -3.25
N ILE A 28 8.76 -5.26 -3.82
CA ILE A 28 8.50 -5.28 -5.27
C ILE A 28 9.76 -4.92 -6.07
N GLU A 29 10.54 -3.94 -5.60
CA GLU A 29 11.87 -3.61 -6.16
C GLU A 29 12.82 -4.82 -6.14
N ASP A 30 12.82 -5.57 -5.04
CA ASP A 30 13.66 -6.76 -4.83
C ASP A 30 13.19 -8.00 -5.63
N GLY A 31 12.18 -7.84 -6.49
CA GLY A 31 11.73 -8.88 -7.40
C GLY A 31 10.60 -9.76 -6.86
N TYR A 32 10.10 -9.51 -5.65
CA TYR A 32 8.92 -10.21 -5.15
C TYR A 32 7.68 -9.81 -5.96
N ARG A 33 6.80 -10.77 -6.20
CA ARG A 33 5.57 -10.58 -6.98
C ARG A 33 4.39 -11.23 -6.27
N THR A 34 3.21 -10.70 -6.55
CA THR A 34 1.93 -11.22 -6.07
C THR A 34 0.86 -11.09 -7.14
N SER A 35 -0.35 -11.58 -6.87
CA SER A 35 -1.52 -11.39 -7.72
C SER A 35 -1.89 -9.90 -7.88
N ALA A 36 -2.97 -9.60 -8.62
CA ALA A 36 -3.37 -8.21 -8.83
C ALA A 36 -3.64 -7.49 -7.49
N ILE A 37 -2.99 -6.34 -7.31
CA ILE A 37 -3.13 -5.51 -6.12
C ILE A 37 -4.22 -4.46 -6.38
N LEU A 38 -5.12 -4.26 -5.42
CA LEU A 38 -6.09 -3.16 -5.40
C LEU A 38 -5.81 -2.29 -4.17
N VAL A 39 -5.65 -0.98 -4.37
CA VAL A 39 -5.48 0.03 -3.31
C VAL A 39 -6.49 1.14 -3.53
N ASP A 40 -7.18 1.53 -2.47
CA ASP A 40 -8.04 2.71 -2.41
C ASP A 40 -7.44 3.73 -1.45
N GLN A 41 -7.27 4.97 -1.90
CA GLN A 41 -6.76 6.07 -1.09
C GLN A 41 -7.76 7.23 -1.06
N GLY A 42 -8.14 7.67 0.13
CA GLY A 42 -8.86 8.92 0.33
C GLY A 42 -7.95 10.13 0.09
N LEU A 43 -8.39 11.12 -0.70
CA LEU A 43 -7.61 12.33 -1.00
C LEU A 43 -7.59 13.34 0.16
N ASP A 44 -8.53 13.21 1.10
CA ASP A 44 -8.61 14.07 2.29
C ASP A 44 -7.93 13.38 3.50
N ASP A 45 -7.21 12.29 3.25
CA ASP A 45 -6.41 11.60 4.25
C ASP A 45 -5.18 12.43 4.64
N LYS A 46 -5.22 12.97 5.85
CA LYS A 46 -4.15 13.78 6.44
C LYS A 46 -2.79 13.08 6.55
N PHE A 47 -2.73 11.75 6.42
CA PHE A 47 -1.49 10.98 6.51
C PHE A 47 -0.86 10.69 5.14
N MET A 48 -1.56 11.02 4.04
CA MET A 48 -1.17 10.63 2.68
C MET A 48 0.26 11.06 2.34
N SER A 49 0.60 12.33 2.57
CA SER A 49 1.88 12.92 2.14
C SER A 49 3.05 12.71 3.11
N GLU A 50 2.82 12.24 4.34
CA GLU A 50 3.89 12.06 5.34
C GLU A 50 4.15 10.58 5.64
N GLN A 51 3.09 9.76 5.60
CA GLN A 51 3.15 8.37 6.05
C GLN A 51 2.91 7.37 4.93
N LEU A 52 1.94 7.62 4.02
CA LEU A 52 1.42 6.58 3.13
C LEU A 52 2.13 6.50 1.78
N HIS A 53 2.31 7.64 1.11
CA HIS A 53 3.01 7.73 -0.18
C HIS A 53 2.60 6.69 -1.24
N PRO A 54 1.29 6.52 -1.54
CA PRO A 54 0.82 5.52 -2.50
C PRO A 54 1.43 5.70 -3.91
N GLU A 55 1.87 6.92 -4.25
CA GLU A 55 2.58 7.21 -5.49
C GLU A 55 3.91 6.45 -5.63
N GLN A 56 4.62 6.20 -4.53
CA GLN A 56 5.89 5.46 -4.55
C GLN A 56 5.65 4.00 -4.91
N LEU A 57 4.62 3.38 -4.30
CA LEU A 57 4.21 2.02 -4.64
C LEU A 57 3.76 1.94 -6.10
N ALA A 58 2.97 2.93 -6.57
CA ALA A 58 2.51 2.96 -7.96
C ALA A 58 3.67 3.02 -8.96
N GLN A 59 4.66 3.87 -8.69
CA GLN A 59 5.84 3.99 -9.54
C GLN A 59 6.63 2.68 -9.62
N VAL A 60 6.85 2.01 -8.49
CA VAL A 60 7.57 0.74 -8.46
C VAL A 60 6.77 -0.36 -9.15
N CYS A 61 5.47 -0.47 -8.90
CA CYS A 61 4.61 -1.43 -9.60
C CYS A 61 4.64 -1.23 -11.12
N HIS A 62 4.58 0.02 -11.58
CA HIS A 62 4.69 0.35 -13.00
C HIS A 62 6.04 -0.10 -13.59
N ASN A 63 7.15 0.25 -12.92
CA ASN A 63 8.50 -0.06 -13.40
C ASN A 63 8.81 -1.56 -13.42
N THR A 64 8.17 -2.33 -12.55
CA THR A 64 8.46 -3.76 -12.32
C THR A 64 7.44 -4.71 -12.95
N GLY A 65 6.36 -4.17 -13.52
CA GLY A 65 5.26 -4.93 -14.12
C GLY A 65 4.31 -5.58 -13.11
N GLN A 66 4.40 -5.25 -11.81
CA GLN A 66 3.43 -5.73 -10.81
C GLN A 66 2.06 -5.08 -11.08
N LYS A 67 1.03 -5.92 -11.23
CA LYS A 67 -0.33 -5.43 -11.48
C LYS A 67 -0.86 -4.68 -10.26
N LEU A 68 -1.19 -3.41 -10.45
CA LEU A 68 -1.75 -2.53 -9.44
C LEU A 68 -2.94 -1.75 -10.03
N THR A 69 -4.05 -1.75 -9.32
CA THR A 69 -5.14 -0.78 -9.47
C THR A 69 -5.12 0.13 -8.25
N LEU A 70 -4.78 1.40 -8.44
CA LEU A 70 -4.78 2.42 -7.40
C LEU A 70 -5.86 3.44 -7.71
N ARG A 71 -6.86 3.58 -6.83
CA ARG A 71 -7.97 4.53 -7.00
C ARG A 71 -7.91 5.60 -5.92
N TYR A 72 -8.15 6.84 -6.32
CA TYR A 72 -8.18 8.00 -5.43
C TYR A 72 -9.60 8.50 -5.27
N HIS A 73 -10.01 8.78 -4.03
CA HIS A 73 -11.38 9.15 -3.69
C HIS A 73 -11.43 10.52 -3.01
N SER A 74 -11.97 11.51 -3.71
CA SER A 74 -12.16 12.87 -3.16
C SER A 74 -13.22 12.89 -2.07
N GLY A 75 -13.00 13.64 -0.99
CA GLY A 75 -13.93 13.72 0.13
C GLY A 75 -13.81 12.59 1.17
N TYR A 76 -12.88 11.65 0.98
CA TYR A 76 -12.67 10.52 1.88
C TYR A 76 -11.38 10.64 2.66
N ASP A 77 -11.45 10.25 3.94
CA ASP A 77 -10.39 10.34 4.93
C ASP A 77 -9.81 8.96 5.29
N HIS A 78 -9.13 8.86 6.44
CA HIS A 78 -8.53 7.63 6.97
C HIS A 78 -9.49 6.76 7.81
N SER A 79 -10.79 7.08 7.84
CA SER A 79 -11.71 6.47 8.80
C SER A 79 -12.34 5.16 8.30
N TYR A 80 -13.05 4.47 9.21
CA TYR A 80 -13.90 3.34 8.83
C TYR A 80 -15.08 3.73 7.92
N TYR A 81 -15.47 5.01 7.84
CA TYR A 81 -16.46 5.44 6.86
C TYR A 81 -15.92 5.27 5.44
N PHE A 82 -14.65 5.61 5.20
CA PHE A 82 -13.99 5.36 3.93
C PHE A 82 -13.90 3.85 3.64
N ILE A 83 -13.39 3.07 4.60
CA ILE A 83 -13.24 1.62 4.43
C ILE A 83 -14.59 0.96 4.11
N SER A 84 -15.62 1.25 4.90
CA SER A 84 -16.95 0.63 4.72
C SER A 84 -17.65 1.04 3.41
N THR A 85 -17.32 2.19 2.85
CA THR A 85 -17.83 2.62 1.54
C THR A 85 -17.33 1.71 0.41
N PHE A 86 -16.04 1.34 0.42
CA PHE A 86 -15.41 0.62 -0.69
C PHE A 86 -15.16 -0.87 -0.41
N ILE A 87 -15.44 -1.37 0.80
CA ILE A 87 -15.19 -2.77 1.18
C ILE A 87 -15.87 -3.79 0.26
N ALA A 88 -17.05 -3.47 -0.29
CA ALA A 88 -17.74 -4.35 -1.23
C ALA A 88 -16.96 -4.58 -2.52
N ASP A 89 -16.21 -3.57 -2.99
CA ASP A 89 -15.34 -3.70 -4.16
C ASP A 89 -14.11 -4.55 -3.85
N HIS A 90 -13.53 -4.42 -2.65
CA HIS A 90 -12.42 -5.26 -2.19
C HIS A 90 -12.83 -6.73 -2.10
N LEU A 91 -14.02 -7.02 -1.58
CA LEU A 91 -14.55 -8.38 -1.51
C LEU A 91 -14.73 -8.99 -2.93
N LYS A 92 -15.23 -8.21 -3.88
CA LYS A 92 -15.34 -8.66 -5.29
C LYS A 92 -13.97 -8.89 -5.91
N HIS A 93 -13.02 -7.97 -5.72
CA HIS A 93 -11.63 -8.12 -6.19
C HIS A 93 -11.02 -9.42 -5.66
N HIS A 94 -11.13 -9.68 -4.36
CA HIS A 94 -10.62 -10.90 -3.77
C HIS A 94 -11.35 -12.15 -4.25
N ARG A 95 -12.69 -12.11 -4.40
CA ARG A 95 -13.45 -13.20 -5.01
C ARG A 95 -12.93 -13.53 -6.41
N ASP A 96 -12.68 -12.52 -7.24
CA ASP A 96 -12.26 -12.72 -8.63
C ASP A 96 -10.81 -13.24 -8.73
N VAL A 97 -9.96 -12.88 -7.76
CA VAL A 97 -8.57 -13.36 -7.67
C VAL A 97 -8.45 -14.74 -7.02
N LEU A 98 -9.34 -15.11 -6.08
CA LEU A 98 -9.31 -16.38 -5.35
C LEU A 98 -10.20 -17.46 -5.96
N GLY A 99 -11.24 -17.08 -6.69
CA GLY A 99 -12.20 -17.98 -7.33
C GLY A 99 -11.72 -18.55 -8.66
N SER A 100 -10.47 -18.30 -9.04
CA SER A 100 -9.80 -18.87 -10.22
C SER A 100 -9.15 -20.21 -9.91
#